data_AF-A0A661W6J1-F1
#
_entry.id   AF-A0A661W6J1-F1
#
_cell.length_a   1.000
_cell.length_b   1.000
_cell.length_c   1.000
_cell.angle_alpha   90.00
_cell.angle_beta   90.00
_cell.angle_gamma   90.00
#
_symmetry.space_group_name_H-M   'P 1'
#
loop_
_entity.id
_entity.type
_entity.pdbx_description
1 polymer ?
#
loop_
_entity_poly.entity_id
_entity_poly.type
_entity_poly.pdbx_seq_one_letter_code
_entity_poly.pdbx_strand_id
1 'polypeptide(L)'
;MAMELFPAVLIGGPPNSGKSVLTHNLTQTLRERGVQHYVLRAAPDGEGDWASEADLSLVRTILVPRAWTLAFVEHVCQSLAHRHLPLIVDIGGRPAAWQEVIFDYCTHAVLLTPDSPSHTMWLDLVRRHNLLLLADLRSELRGVSVVTATRPLLRGVIAGLEWGSRIRGPTFDALVERIARLFAYDRDELCRSHLISAPVENAVDLDRLARTLGVPFTGEKATWQPHHLPCLLDYLPEATPLGLYGRAPNWLYATVALFTRPAPFYQFDVRLGWVTPPTLRLAPPTPDAPLQARLIPRDDHTWLEFAVPSAYLDYDDAGGLAVPPIPADKGVVLSGKLPHWLYTGLALTYAPLVPWLAVYQPQLGCAVVVYSADETRTIGDCIHDLPQ
;
A
#
# COMPACT_ATOMS: atom_id res chain seq x y z
N MET A 1 19.05 20.33 10.65
CA MET A 1 18.80 19.32 11.69
C MET A 1 18.59 18.01 10.95
N ALA A 2 19.42 16.99 11.18
CA ALA A 2 19.20 15.69 10.58
C ALA A 2 17.84 15.20 11.08
N MET A 3 16.87 14.99 10.19
CA MET A 3 15.66 14.26 10.55
C MET A 3 16.13 12.91 11.06
N GLU A 4 15.91 12.61 12.35
CA GLU A 4 16.10 11.26 12.84
C GLU A 4 15.17 10.37 12.01
N LEU A 5 15.76 9.56 11.12
CA LEU A 5 14.99 8.69 10.25
C LEU A 5 14.24 7.68 11.14
N PHE A 6 12.96 7.44 10.84
CA PHE A 6 12.16 6.43 11.54
C PHE A 6 12.87 5.06 11.60
N PRO A 7 12.53 4.15 12.51
CA PRO A 7 13.11 2.82 12.49
C PRO A 7 12.62 2.01 11.27
N ALA A 8 13.52 1.26 10.66
CA ALA A 8 13.22 0.22 9.67
C ALA A 8 13.68 -1.15 10.22
N VAL A 9 12.74 -2.05 10.43
CA VAL A 9 12.93 -3.37 11.06
C VAL A 9 12.82 -4.46 10.01
N LEU A 10 13.95 -5.09 9.70
CA LEU A 10 14.02 -6.26 8.82
C LEU A 10 13.44 -7.51 9.49
N ILE A 11 12.58 -8.25 8.80
CA ILE A 11 12.18 -9.62 9.17
C ILE A 11 13.03 -10.61 8.37
N GLY A 12 14.08 -11.15 8.98
CA GLY A 12 15.05 -12.04 8.35
C GLY A 12 14.83 -13.52 8.69
N GLY A 13 15.07 -14.41 7.73
CA GLY A 13 14.92 -15.85 7.92
C GLY A 13 14.79 -16.62 6.60
N PRO A 14 15.15 -17.91 6.55
CA PRO A 14 15.14 -18.69 5.32
C PRO A 14 13.70 -18.83 4.75
N PRO A 15 13.51 -19.33 3.53
CA PRO A 15 12.18 -19.63 3.02
C PRO A 15 11.43 -20.59 3.96
N ASN A 16 10.11 -20.50 3.97
CA ASN A 16 9.22 -21.37 4.76
C ASN A 16 9.43 -21.33 6.28
N SER A 17 10.14 -20.32 6.81
CA SER A 17 10.29 -20.10 8.26
C SER A 17 9.07 -19.45 8.92
N GLY A 18 8.07 -19.02 8.16
CA GLY A 18 6.87 -18.34 8.67
C GLY A 18 6.96 -16.81 8.71
N LYS A 19 7.93 -16.19 8.03
CA LYS A 19 8.09 -14.71 7.97
C LYS A 19 6.81 -13.98 7.57
N SER A 20 6.19 -14.34 6.45
CA SER A 20 4.98 -13.67 5.96
C SER A 20 3.84 -13.76 6.99
N VAL A 21 3.67 -14.92 7.64
CA VAL A 21 2.68 -15.15 8.71
C VAL A 21 2.98 -14.30 9.94
N LEU A 22 4.25 -14.21 10.34
CA LEU A 22 4.71 -13.37 11.45
C LEU A 22 4.47 -11.88 11.14
N THR A 23 4.92 -11.40 9.98
CA THR A 23 4.73 -10.00 9.55
C THR A 23 3.25 -9.65 9.49
N HIS A 24 2.40 -10.53 8.94
CA HIS A 24 0.96 -10.32 8.88
C HIS A 24 0.33 -10.20 10.28
N ASN A 25 0.59 -11.14 11.17
CA ASN A 25 0.03 -11.10 12.53
C ASN A 25 0.57 -9.91 13.33
N LEU A 26 1.84 -9.59 13.17
CA LEU A 26 2.49 -8.45 13.81
C LEU A 26 1.85 -7.14 13.35
N THR A 27 1.68 -6.91 12.03
CA THR A 27 1.05 -5.68 11.54
C THR A 27 -0.40 -5.55 12.01
N GLN A 28 -1.17 -6.65 12.01
CA GLN A 28 -2.54 -6.62 12.51
C GLN A 28 -2.59 -6.25 14.01
N THR A 29 -1.77 -6.89 14.83
CA THR A 29 -1.74 -6.62 16.28
C THR A 29 -1.25 -5.19 16.59
N LEU A 30 -0.27 -4.67 15.84
CA LEU A 30 0.20 -3.30 15.99
C LEU A 30 -0.87 -2.28 15.57
N ARG A 31 -1.63 -2.55 14.50
CA ARG A 31 -2.77 -1.72 14.07
C ARG A 31 -3.89 -1.71 15.11
N GLU A 32 -4.22 -2.86 15.70
CA GLU A 32 -5.20 -2.96 16.80
C GLU A 32 -4.79 -2.10 18.03
N ARG A 33 -3.48 -1.83 18.19
CA ARG A 33 -2.92 -0.98 19.24
C ARG A 33 -2.69 0.48 18.80
N GLY A 34 -3.10 0.86 17.60
CA GLY A 34 -2.92 2.21 17.05
C GLY A 34 -1.48 2.60 16.71
N VAL A 35 -0.56 1.63 16.65
CA VAL A 35 0.86 1.89 16.35
C VAL A 35 1.02 2.24 14.87
N GLN A 36 1.54 3.44 14.59
CA GLN A 36 1.74 3.92 13.22
C GLN A 36 2.95 3.25 12.57
N HIS A 37 2.72 2.51 11.48
CA HIS A 37 3.77 1.82 10.74
C HIS A 37 3.32 1.45 9.32
N TYR A 38 4.29 1.08 8.48
CA TYR A 38 4.04 0.53 7.15
C TYR A 38 4.85 -0.75 6.92
N VAL A 39 4.27 -1.70 6.18
CA VAL A 39 4.96 -2.93 5.77
C VAL A 39 5.49 -2.72 4.36
N LEU A 40 6.81 -2.61 4.23
CA LEU A 40 7.48 -2.55 2.94
C LEU A 40 7.84 -3.96 2.48
N ARG A 41 7.17 -4.42 1.42
CA ARG A 41 7.54 -5.65 0.71
C ARG A 41 8.75 -5.34 -0.16
N ALA A 42 9.92 -5.75 0.32
CA ALA A 42 11.21 -5.57 -0.32
C ALA A 42 11.59 -6.77 -1.20
N ALA A 43 10.64 -7.67 -1.49
CA ALA A 43 10.80 -8.76 -2.43
C ALA A 43 9.66 -8.75 -3.48
N PRO A 44 9.97 -9.15 -4.73
CA PRO A 44 9.03 -9.13 -5.84
C PRO A 44 8.11 -10.38 -5.83
N ASP A 45 8.26 -11.31 -4.88
CA ASP A 45 7.29 -12.38 -4.68
C ASP A 45 5.95 -11.79 -4.24
N GLY A 46 4.91 -11.94 -5.06
CA GLY A 46 3.61 -11.25 -4.95
C GLY A 46 2.75 -11.54 -3.70
N GLU A 47 3.34 -11.88 -2.56
CA GLU A 47 2.66 -12.06 -1.27
C GLU A 47 2.32 -10.70 -0.64
N GLY A 48 1.30 -10.04 -1.20
CA GLY A 48 0.72 -8.82 -0.63
C GLY A 48 -0.51 -9.12 0.23
N ASP A 49 -0.74 -8.30 1.28
CA ASP A 49 -1.83 -8.33 2.26
C ASP A 49 -3.28 -8.39 1.69
N TRP A 50 -3.45 -8.38 0.37
CA TRP A 50 -4.71 -8.75 -0.30
C TRP A 50 -5.14 -10.20 -0.05
N ALA A 51 -4.22 -11.08 0.34
CA ALA A 51 -4.56 -12.42 0.81
C ALA A 51 -5.36 -12.42 2.12
N SER A 52 -5.43 -11.29 2.83
CA SER A 52 -6.06 -11.21 4.17
C SER A 52 -7.38 -10.44 4.23
N GLU A 53 -7.73 -9.65 3.21
CA GLU A 53 -8.98 -8.87 3.18
C GLU A 53 -9.94 -9.29 2.05
N ALA A 54 -9.59 -10.30 1.26
CA ALA A 54 -10.47 -10.92 0.27
C ALA A 54 -10.84 -12.34 0.70
N ASP A 55 -12.09 -12.71 0.43
CA ASP A 55 -12.65 -14.04 0.66
C ASP A 55 -11.66 -15.13 0.16
N LEU A 56 -11.40 -16.15 0.98
CA LEU A 56 -10.36 -17.18 0.75
C LEU A 56 -10.56 -17.95 -0.57
N SER A 57 -11.75 -17.85 -1.17
CA SER A 57 -12.12 -18.38 -2.48
C SER A 57 -11.57 -17.58 -3.68
N LEU A 58 -11.19 -16.31 -3.49
CA LEU A 58 -10.64 -15.40 -4.52
C LEU A 58 -9.12 -15.26 -4.48
N VAL A 59 -8.47 -15.69 -3.40
CA VAL A 59 -7.01 -15.55 -3.17
C VAL A 59 -6.18 -16.58 -3.94
N ARG A 60 -6.81 -17.55 -4.60
CA ARG A 60 -6.12 -18.68 -5.26
C ARG A 60 -5.67 -18.47 -6.70
N THR A 61 -5.81 -17.28 -7.26
CA THR A 61 -5.43 -17.06 -8.65
C THR A 61 -4.57 -15.82 -8.77
N ILE A 62 -3.43 -16.00 -9.45
CA ILE A 62 -2.43 -14.99 -9.81
C ILE A 62 -1.31 -14.77 -8.75
N LEU A 63 -0.52 -15.83 -8.54
CA LEU A 63 0.93 -15.67 -8.35
C LEU A 63 1.50 -15.14 -9.67
N VAL A 64 1.63 -13.81 -9.83
CA VAL A 64 2.55 -13.29 -10.84
C VAL A 64 3.95 -13.50 -10.27
N PRO A 65 4.82 -14.33 -10.86
CA PRO A 65 6.23 -14.36 -10.50
C PRO A 65 6.80 -13.01 -10.94
N ARG A 66 7.22 -12.18 -9.98
CA ARG A 66 7.79 -10.87 -10.30
C ARG A 66 9.31 -10.99 -10.18
N ALA A 67 10.02 -10.60 -11.22
CA ALA A 67 11.46 -10.77 -11.30
C ALA A 67 12.17 -9.71 -10.45
N TRP A 68 13.28 -10.08 -9.84
CA TRP A 68 14.20 -9.12 -9.26
C TRP A 68 14.86 -8.30 -10.38
N THR A 69 14.78 -6.98 -10.30
CA THR A 69 15.44 -6.04 -11.22
C THR A 69 16.25 -5.01 -10.42
N LEU A 70 17.23 -4.37 -11.06
CA LEU A 70 17.99 -3.29 -10.44
C LEU A 70 17.07 -2.13 -10.02
N ALA A 71 16.18 -1.70 -10.92
CA ALA A 71 15.22 -0.64 -10.66
C ALA A 71 14.30 -0.93 -9.45
N PHE A 72 13.87 -2.18 -9.27
CA PHE A 72 13.08 -2.57 -8.09
C PHE A 72 13.90 -2.40 -6.80
N VAL A 73 15.17 -2.84 -6.80
CA VAL A 73 16.04 -2.71 -5.63
C VAL A 73 16.34 -1.25 -5.32
N GLU A 74 16.65 -0.44 -6.33
CA GLU A 74 16.88 1.00 -6.18
C GLU A 74 15.66 1.71 -5.57
N HIS A 75 14.46 1.38 -6.04
CA HIS A 75 13.23 1.93 -5.48
C HIS A 75 13.00 1.52 -4.01
N VAL A 76 13.22 0.25 -3.67
CA VAL A 76 13.11 -0.21 -2.28
C VAL A 76 14.09 0.56 -1.39
N CYS A 77 15.32 0.75 -1.85
CA CYS A 77 16.32 1.57 -1.15
C CYS A 77 15.87 3.03 -0.99
N GLN A 78 15.32 3.64 -2.04
CA GLN A 78 14.80 5.02 -1.98
C GLN A 78 13.64 5.15 -1.00
N SER A 79 12.70 4.19 -1.00
CA SER A 79 11.57 4.13 -0.07
C SER A 79 12.04 3.98 1.38
N LEU A 80 13.08 3.18 1.62
CA LEU A 80 13.68 3.05 2.95
C LEU A 80 14.41 4.33 3.36
N ALA A 81 15.15 4.97 2.45
CA ALA A 81 15.91 6.19 2.72
C ALA A 81 15.00 7.38 3.08
N HIS A 82 13.83 7.48 2.44
CA HIS A 82 12.88 8.60 2.58
C HIS A 82 11.61 8.20 3.33
N ARG A 83 11.69 7.19 4.19
CA ARG A 83 10.54 6.66 4.93
C ARG A 83 9.85 7.72 5.78
N HIS A 84 8.53 7.77 5.68
CA HIS A 84 7.66 8.69 6.43
C HIS A 84 7.01 8.06 7.67
N LEU A 85 7.23 6.77 7.89
CA LEU A 85 6.77 6.05 9.08
C LEU A 85 7.81 4.99 9.47
N PRO A 86 7.72 4.46 10.71
CA PRO A 86 8.35 3.20 11.04
C PRO A 86 8.01 2.09 10.04
N LEU A 87 9.02 1.35 9.59
CA LEU A 87 8.88 0.32 8.57
C LEU A 87 9.13 -1.08 9.13
N ILE A 88 8.29 -2.02 8.73
CA ILE A 88 8.59 -3.46 8.78
C ILE A 88 8.97 -3.87 7.36
N VAL A 89 10.17 -4.42 7.20
CA VAL A 89 10.77 -4.72 5.89
C VAL A 89 10.81 -6.24 5.69
N ASP A 90 10.16 -6.70 4.63
CA ASP A 90 10.09 -8.11 4.26
C ASP A 90 10.83 -8.36 2.94
N ILE A 91 12.03 -8.95 3.00
CA ILE A 91 12.98 -9.06 1.88
C ILE A 91 13.02 -10.44 1.21
N GLY A 92 12.07 -11.33 1.55
CA GLY A 92 12.08 -12.70 1.08
C GLY A 92 13.15 -13.57 1.77
N GLY A 93 13.21 -14.85 1.40
CA GLY A 93 13.99 -15.85 2.15
C GLY A 93 15.41 -16.12 1.64
N ARG A 94 15.79 -15.63 0.46
CA ARG A 94 17.06 -15.93 -0.20
C ARG A 94 17.64 -14.67 -0.88
N PRO A 95 18.07 -13.66 -0.10
CA PRO A 95 18.69 -12.49 -0.68
C PRO A 95 19.98 -12.86 -1.41
N ALA A 96 20.13 -12.39 -2.64
CA ALA A 96 21.39 -12.45 -3.40
C ALA A 96 22.30 -11.28 -2.97
N ALA A 97 23.62 -11.43 -3.16
CA ALA A 97 24.61 -10.44 -2.72
C ALA A 97 24.32 -9.01 -3.22
N TRP A 98 23.83 -8.85 -4.45
CA TRP A 98 23.51 -7.53 -5.01
C TRP A 98 22.22 -6.91 -4.43
N GLN A 99 21.39 -7.69 -3.73
CA GLN A 99 20.18 -7.24 -3.04
C GLN A 99 20.47 -6.83 -1.59
N GLU A 100 21.65 -7.21 -1.07
CA GLU A 100 22.08 -6.89 0.30
C GLU A 100 22.15 -5.38 0.57
N VAL A 101 22.28 -4.55 -0.48
CA VAL A 101 22.23 -3.08 -0.37
C VAL A 101 20.95 -2.58 0.33
N ILE A 102 19.84 -3.32 0.24
CA ILE A 102 18.59 -2.97 0.95
C ILE A 102 18.78 -3.00 2.47
N PHE A 103 19.65 -3.89 2.97
CA PHE A 103 19.91 -4.06 4.39
C PHE A 103 20.61 -2.83 4.95
N ASP A 104 21.43 -2.13 4.17
CA ASP A 104 22.13 -0.90 4.59
C ASP A 104 21.16 0.25 4.95
N TYR A 105 19.92 0.20 4.47
CA TYR A 105 18.88 1.17 4.80
C TYR A 105 17.99 0.72 5.97
N CYS A 106 18.14 -0.52 6.43
CA CYS A 106 17.49 -1.01 7.64
C CYS A 106 18.26 -0.58 8.89
N THR A 107 17.57 -0.51 10.02
CA THR A 107 18.15 -0.09 11.32
C THR A 107 18.21 -1.24 12.32
N HIS A 108 17.23 -2.14 12.23
CA HIS A 108 17.01 -3.22 13.18
C HIS A 108 16.68 -4.50 12.43
N ALA A 109 16.82 -5.64 13.12
CA ALA A 109 16.43 -6.93 12.59
C ALA A 109 15.69 -7.79 13.63
N VAL A 110 14.77 -8.62 13.14
CA VAL A 110 14.17 -9.75 13.82
C VAL A 110 14.54 -10.99 13.01
N LEU A 111 15.24 -11.94 13.63
CA LEU A 111 15.59 -13.20 13.00
C LEU A 111 14.60 -14.29 13.38
N LEU A 112 14.18 -15.05 12.38
CA LEU A 112 13.26 -16.18 12.48
C LEU A 112 13.85 -17.37 11.72
N THR A 113 14.52 -18.28 12.43
CA THR A 113 15.27 -19.38 11.80
C THR A 113 14.93 -20.74 12.42
N PRO A 114 14.73 -21.81 11.64
CA PRO A 114 14.37 -23.13 12.17
C PRO A 114 15.58 -23.94 12.67
N ASP A 115 16.77 -23.66 12.14
CA ASP A 115 17.99 -24.45 12.34
C ASP A 115 19.26 -23.58 12.48
N SER A 116 20.32 -24.16 13.04
CA SER A 116 21.59 -23.45 13.29
C SER A 116 22.34 -22.99 12.02
N PRO A 117 22.34 -23.75 10.90
CA PRO A 117 22.95 -23.29 9.65
C PRO A 117 22.31 -22.01 9.11
N SER A 118 20.98 -21.98 9.00
CA SER A 118 20.25 -20.80 8.54
C SER A 118 20.37 -19.63 9.53
N HIS A 119 20.39 -19.91 10.83
CA HIS A 119 20.66 -18.92 11.87
C HIS A 119 22.01 -18.24 11.67
N THR A 120 23.10 -19.00 11.52
CA THR A 120 24.45 -18.46 11.30
C THR A 120 24.48 -17.56 10.07
N MET A 121 23.93 -18.03 8.94
CA MET A 121 23.90 -17.27 7.69
C MET A 121 23.18 -15.92 7.84
N TRP A 122 21.99 -15.90 8.45
CA TRP A 122 21.22 -14.67 8.64
C TRP A 122 21.82 -13.74 9.70
N LEU A 123 22.44 -14.30 10.74
CA LEU A 123 23.13 -13.52 11.76
C LEU A 123 24.37 -12.82 11.18
N ASP A 124 25.08 -13.48 10.26
CA ASP A 124 26.22 -12.87 9.57
C ASP A 124 25.78 -11.73 8.64
N LEU A 125 24.63 -11.86 7.95
CA LEU A 125 24.02 -10.75 7.20
C LEU A 125 23.69 -9.56 8.11
N VAL A 126 22.99 -9.81 9.21
CA VAL A 126 22.65 -8.77 10.21
C VAL A 126 23.89 -8.04 10.72
N ARG A 127 24.97 -8.78 11.02
CA ARG A 127 26.25 -8.20 11.49
C ARG A 127 26.96 -7.41 10.40
N ARG A 128 27.02 -7.95 9.17
CA ARG A 128 27.69 -7.31 8.03
C ARG A 128 27.10 -5.93 7.72
N HIS A 129 25.78 -5.80 7.86
CA HIS A 129 25.04 -4.55 7.62
C HIS A 129 24.75 -3.76 8.90
N ASN A 130 25.43 -4.07 10.02
CA ASN A 130 25.34 -3.34 11.28
C ASN A 130 23.91 -3.17 11.83
N LEU A 131 23.04 -4.15 11.60
CA LEU A 131 21.65 -4.09 12.06
C LEU A 131 21.55 -4.44 13.55
N LEU A 132 20.77 -3.63 14.29
CA LEU A 132 20.50 -3.89 15.70
C LEU A 132 19.49 -5.05 15.86
N LEU A 133 19.95 -6.16 16.41
CA LEU A 133 19.11 -7.35 16.59
C LEU A 133 18.11 -7.15 17.75
N LEU A 134 16.82 -7.04 17.41
CA LEU A 134 15.73 -6.90 18.38
C LEU A 134 15.29 -8.25 18.94
N ALA A 135 15.24 -9.26 18.07
CA ALA A 135 14.81 -10.61 18.42
C ALA A 135 15.54 -11.66 17.60
N ASP A 136 15.84 -12.79 18.25
CA ASP A 136 16.46 -13.97 17.68
C ASP A 136 15.60 -15.18 18.07
N LEU A 137 14.72 -15.58 17.13
CA LEU A 137 13.64 -16.52 17.38
C LEU A 137 13.85 -17.81 16.60
N ARG A 138 13.71 -18.94 17.30
CA ARG A 138 13.62 -20.24 16.65
C ARG A 138 12.20 -20.47 16.15
N SER A 139 12.06 -20.74 14.86
CA SER A 139 10.77 -21.09 14.25
C SER A 139 10.54 -22.59 14.32
N GLU A 140 9.45 -23.01 14.96
CA GLU A 140 9.07 -24.43 15.04
C GLU A 140 7.62 -24.62 14.55
N LEU A 141 7.38 -25.55 13.61
CA LEU A 141 6.01 -25.79 13.16
C LEU A 141 5.15 -26.41 14.26
N ARG A 142 5.71 -27.40 14.97
CA ARG A 142 5.06 -28.13 16.06
C ARG A 142 5.88 -27.92 17.32
N GLY A 143 5.31 -27.22 18.30
CA GLY A 143 6.00 -26.89 19.54
C GLY A 143 5.17 -25.94 20.41
N VAL A 144 5.79 -25.38 21.43
CA VAL A 144 5.19 -24.38 22.31
C VAL A 144 6.03 -23.12 22.25
N SER A 145 5.39 -21.97 22.06
CA SER A 145 6.05 -20.68 22.10
C SER A 145 6.56 -20.38 23.51
N VAL A 146 7.89 -20.25 23.67
CA VAL A 146 8.54 -20.01 24.96
C VAL A 146 9.56 -18.89 24.83
N VAL A 147 9.53 -17.94 25.77
CA VAL A 147 10.54 -16.88 25.90
C VAL A 147 11.69 -17.40 26.76
N THR A 148 12.91 -17.36 26.22
CA THR A 148 14.13 -17.76 26.95
C THR A 148 14.89 -16.56 27.50
N ALA A 149 14.81 -15.40 26.84
CA ALA A 149 15.36 -14.14 27.34
C ALA A 149 14.61 -12.94 26.77
N THR A 150 14.44 -11.88 27.55
CA THR A 150 13.87 -10.60 27.08
C THR A 150 14.89 -9.49 26.98
N ARG A 151 16.11 -9.67 27.52
CA ARG A 151 17.21 -8.71 27.49
C ARG A 151 18.56 -9.43 27.25
N PRO A 152 19.52 -8.81 26.54
CA PRO A 152 19.42 -7.50 25.88
C PRO A 152 18.48 -7.51 24.64
N LEU A 153 18.38 -8.66 23.96
CA LEU A 153 17.45 -8.91 22.87
C LEU A 153 16.46 -10.04 23.22
N LEU A 154 15.33 -10.11 22.52
CA LEU A 154 14.33 -11.15 22.73
C LEU A 154 14.82 -12.48 22.14
N ARG A 155 14.88 -13.54 22.95
CA ARG A 155 15.18 -14.90 22.51
C ARG A 155 14.06 -15.85 22.91
N GLY A 156 13.80 -16.83 22.07
CA GLY A 156 12.79 -17.83 22.35
C GLY A 156 12.45 -18.71 21.16
N VAL A 157 11.46 -19.55 21.37
CA VAL A 157 10.80 -20.34 20.33
C VAL A 157 9.47 -19.67 20.01
N ILE A 158 9.16 -19.54 18.72
CA ILE A 158 7.82 -19.21 18.25
C ILE A 158 7.30 -20.39 17.43
N ALA A 159 6.15 -20.91 17.85
CA ALA A 159 5.57 -22.11 17.25
C ALA A 159 4.27 -21.82 16.49
N GLY A 160 3.92 -22.69 15.53
CA GLY A 160 2.62 -22.67 14.87
C GLY A 160 2.38 -21.50 13.92
N LEU A 161 3.42 -21.08 13.18
CA LEU A 161 3.31 -20.03 12.16
C LEU A 161 2.62 -20.56 10.89
N GLU A 162 1.32 -20.83 11.00
CA GLU A 162 0.47 -21.34 9.91
C GLU A 162 -0.42 -20.24 9.32
N TRP A 163 -0.62 -20.27 8.00
CA TRP A 163 -1.48 -19.32 7.30
C TRP A 163 -2.92 -19.35 7.81
N GLY A 164 -3.53 -18.17 7.95
CA GLY A 164 -4.90 -18.01 8.45
C GLY A 164 -5.04 -18.14 9.97
N SER A 165 -3.97 -18.48 10.70
CA SER A 165 -4.00 -18.56 12.16
C SER A 165 -3.59 -17.23 12.81
N ARG A 166 -4.28 -16.88 13.91
CA ARG A 166 -3.89 -15.77 14.77
C ARG A 166 -2.86 -16.26 15.76
N ILE A 167 -1.64 -15.72 15.69
CA ILE A 167 -0.56 -16.09 16.61
C ILE A 167 -0.92 -15.58 18.01
N ARG A 168 -0.76 -16.45 19.01
CA ARG A 168 -0.89 -16.10 20.43
C ARG A 168 0.24 -16.76 21.21
N GLY A 169 0.72 -16.08 22.24
CA GLY A 169 1.68 -16.66 23.17
C GLY A 169 2.81 -15.71 23.56
N PRO A 170 3.56 -16.08 24.60
CA PRO A 170 4.46 -15.16 25.29
C PRO A 170 5.57 -14.62 24.38
N THR A 171 6.08 -15.43 23.45
CA THR A 171 7.12 -15.01 22.50
C THR A 171 6.62 -13.96 21.52
N PHE A 172 5.40 -14.16 21.00
CA PHE A 172 4.80 -13.21 20.06
C PHE A 172 4.42 -11.91 20.79
N ASP A 173 3.80 -12.01 21.96
CA ASP A 173 3.42 -10.83 22.76
C ASP A 173 4.66 -10.00 23.13
N ALA A 174 5.76 -10.66 23.55
CA ALA A 174 7.03 -9.98 23.84
C ALA A 174 7.65 -9.31 22.60
N LEU A 175 7.49 -9.89 21.41
CA LEU A 175 7.94 -9.30 20.16
C LEU A 175 7.10 -8.05 19.82
N VAL A 176 5.77 -8.16 19.92
CA VAL A 176 4.84 -7.05 19.69
C VAL A 176 5.17 -5.89 20.62
N GLU A 177 5.35 -6.15 21.92
CA GLU A 177 5.71 -5.12 22.91
C GLU A 177 7.02 -4.41 22.54
N ARG A 178 8.04 -5.17 22.13
CA ARG A 178 9.34 -4.61 21.76
C ARG A 178 9.26 -3.73 20.53
N ILE A 179 8.53 -4.15 19.50
CA ILE A 179 8.35 -3.37 18.26
C ILE A 179 7.44 -2.17 18.50
N ALA A 180 6.36 -2.32 19.26
CA ALA A 180 5.47 -1.22 19.61
C ALA A 180 6.20 -0.10 20.36
N ARG A 181 7.11 -0.43 21.28
CA ARG A 181 7.95 0.56 21.97
C ARG A 181 8.91 1.27 21.03
N LEU A 182 9.51 0.55 20.09
CA LEU A 182 10.38 1.15 19.07
C LEU A 182 9.58 2.07 18.14
N PHE A 183 8.31 1.76 17.90
CA PHE A 183 7.41 2.50 17.01
C PHE A 183 6.47 3.45 17.77
N ALA A 184 6.82 3.81 19.02
CA ALA A 184 5.98 4.63 19.89
C ALA A 184 6.00 6.12 19.51
N TYR A 185 5.59 6.41 18.28
CA TYR A 185 5.38 7.76 17.77
C TYR A 185 3.92 8.16 17.96
N ASP A 186 3.71 9.39 18.41
CA ASP A 186 2.37 9.94 18.58
C ASP A 186 1.68 10.13 17.21
N ARG A 187 0.47 9.59 17.06
CA ARG A 187 -0.26 9.61 15.79
C ARG A 187 -0.62 11.03 15.37
N ASP A 188 -1.05 11.87 16.31
CA ASP A 188 -1.51 13.21 16.01
C ASP A 188 -0.32 14.13 15.70
N GLU A 189 0.83 13.93 16.34
CA GLU A 189 2.09 14.58 15.98
C GLU A 189 2.59 14.17 14.60
N LEU A 190 2.58 12.88 14.27
CA LEU A 190 2.93 12.39 12.93
C LEU A 190 2.01 12.96 11.86
N CYS A 191 0.70 12.89 12.08
CA CYS A 191 -0.31 13.47 11.18
C CYS A 191 -0.06 14.97 10.96
N ARG A 192 0.11 15.73 12.06
CA ARG A 192 0.42 17.17 11.98
C ARG A 192 1.71 17.43 11.22
N SER A 193 2.77 16.66 11.46
CA SER A 193 4.05 16.82 10.75
C SER A 193 3.88 16.63 9.24
N HIS A 194 3.14 15.60 8.81
CA HIS A 194 2.87 15.37 7.39
C HIS A 194 1.97 16.44 6.77
N LEU A 195 0.94 16.89 7.49
CA LEU A 195 0.07 17.97 7.03
C LEU A 195 0.83 19.30 6.90
N ILE A 196 1.73 19.62 7.84
CA ILE A 196 2.57 20.82 7.78
C ILE A 196 3.53 20.76 6.59
N SER A 197 4.02 19.57 6.23
CA SER A 197 4.89 19.38 5.07
C SER A 197 4.13 19.33 3.74
N ALA A 198 2.81 19.55 3.73
CA ALA A 198 2.03 19.51 2.50
C ALA A 198 2.45 20.67 1.58
N PRO A 199 2.54 20.44 0.25
CA PRO A 199 2.89 21.48 -0.71
C PRO A 199 1.74 22.46 -1.00
N VAL A 200 0.68 22.44 -0.19
CA VAL A 200 -0.53 23.25 -0.33
C VAL A 200 -1.05 23.67 1.02
N GLU A 201 -1.72 24.83 1.06
CA GLU A 201 -2.33 25.38 2.26
C GLU A 201 -3.51 24.51 2.74
N ASN A 202 -4.36 24.05 1.81
CA ASN A 202 -5.51 23.21 2.12
C ASN A 202 -5.15 21.72 2.08
N ALA A 203 -4.48 21.23 3.13
CA ALA A 203 -4.29 19.80 3.34
C ALA A 203 -5.36 19.23 4.27
N VAL A 204 -6.11 18.24 3.81
CA VAL A 204 -7.24 17.63 4.52
C VAL A 204 -6.84 16.25 5.03
N ASP A 205 -6.99 16.06 6.34
CA ASP A 205 -6.97 14.74 6.98
C ASP A 205 -8.32 14.05 6.76
N LEU A 206 -8.30 12.97 5.97
CA LEU A 206 -9.47 12.19 5.62
C LEU A 206 -10.12 11.50 6.83
N ASP A 207 -9.36 11.11 7.85
CA ASP A 207 -9.96 10.50 9.05
C ASP A 207 -10.69 11.57 9.87
N ARG A 208 -10.14 12.79 9.94
CA ARG A 208 -10.82 13.92 10.58
C ARG A 208 -12.06 14.33 9.81
N LEU A 209 -11.96 14.41 8.47
CA LEU A 209 -13.09 14.72 7.60
C LEU A 209 -14.20 13.65 7.73
N ALA A 210 -13.85 12.36 7.70
CA ALA A 210 -14.79 11.27 7.88
C ALA A 210 -15.60 11.40 9.18
N ARG A 211 -14.95 11.77 10.29
CA ARG A 211 -15.65 12.02 11.56
C ARG A 211 -16.60 13.21 11.47
N THR A 212 -16.19 14.31 10.84
CA THR A 212 -17.03 15.48 10.62
C THR A 212 -18.28 15.14 9.79
N LEU A 213 -18.12 14.29 8.78
CA LEU A 213 -19.22 13.86 7.89
C LEU A 213 -20.04 12.69 8.44
N GLY A 214 -19.73 12.18 9.64
CA GLY A 214 -20.46 11.06 10.23
C GLY A 214 -20.23 9.71 9.53
N VAL A 215 -19.13 9.56 8.79
CA VAL A 215 -18.77 8.31 8.11
C VAL A 215 -18.45 7.24 9.16
N PRO A 216 -19.00 6.01 9.06
CA PRO A 216 -18.73 4.93 10.02
C PRO A 216 -17.24 4.53 10.05
N PHE A 217 -16.76 4.11 11.22
CA PHE A 217 -15.41 3.59 11.41
C PHE A 217 -15.44 2.11 11.79
N THR A 218 -14.54 1.32 11.21
CA THR A 218 -14.23 -0.04 11.65
C THR A 218 -12.84 -0.03 12.28
N GLY A 219 -12.79 -0.05 13.62
CA GLY A 219 -11.56 0.26 14.36
C GLY A 219 -11.11 1.69 14.07
N GLU A 220 -9.90 1.86 13.56
CA GLU A 220 -9.35 3.18 13.20
C GLU A 220 -9.61 3.59 11.74
N LYS A 221 -10.21 2.72 10.91
CA LYS A 221 -10.38 2.93 9.46
C LYS A 221 -11.78 3.47 9.15
N ALA A 222 -11.85 4.62 8.46
CA ALA A 222 -13.10 5.14 7.90
C ALA A 222 -13.65 4.18 6.82
N THR A 223 -14.94 3.89 6.89
CA THR A 223 -15.67 3.00 5.98
C THR A 223 -16.45 3.83 4.98
N TRP A 224 -15.73 4.36 3.98
CA TRP A 224 -16.31 5.17 2.92
C TRP A 224 -17.25 4.34 2.04
N GLN A 225 -18.39 4.93 1.68
CA GLN A 225 -19.39 4.38 0.79
C GLN A 225 -19.65 5.40 -0.34
N PRO A 226 -20.07 4.95 -1.53
CA PRO A 226 -20.28 5.83 -2.69
C PRO A 226 -21.23 7.01 -2.40
N HIS A 227 -22.29 6.78 -1.61
CA HIS A 227 -23.26 7.81 -1.23
C HIS A 227 -22.67 8.91 -0.32
N HIS A 228 -21.46 8.76 0.21
CA HIS A 228 -20.77 9.83 0.94
C HIS A 228 -20.12 10.87 0.02
N LEU A 229 -19.96 10.58 -1.29
CA LEU A 229 -19.28 11.50 -2.21
C LEU A 229 -19.95 12.88 -2.33
N PRO A 230 -21.28 13.01 -2.50
CA PRO A 230 -21.91 14.33 -2.61
C PRO A 230 -21.64 15.21 -1.39
N CYS A 231 -21.86 14.69 -0.18
CA CYS A 231 -21.62 15.43 1.06
C CYS A 231 -20.14 15.77 1.27
N LEU A 232 -19.23 14.91 0.83
CA LEU A 232 -17.79 15.20 0.85
C LEU A 232 -17.44 16.35 -0.10
N LEU A 233 -18.00 16.37 -1.31
CA LEU A 233 -17.76 17.44 -2.29
C LEU A 233 -18.35 18.76 -1.82
N ASP A 234 -19.54 18.76 -1.22
CA ASP A 234 -20.17 19.95 -0.65
C ASP A 234 -19.34 20.59 0.48
N TYR A 235 -18.54 19.79 1.19
CA TYR A 235 -17.67 20.25 2.28
C TYR A 235 -16.33 20.81 1.77
N LEU A 236 -15.81 20.27 0.66
CA LEU A 236 -14.50 20.63 0.14
C LEU A 236 -14.54 21.90 -0.71
N PRO A 237 -13.47 22.73 -0.71
CA PRO A 237 -13.41 23.92 -1.55
C PRO A 237 -13.20 23.56 -3.03
N GLU A 238 -14.20 23.83 -3.87
CA GLU A 238 -14.17 23.55 -5.31
C GLU A 238 -13.08 24.35 -6.04
N ALA A 239 -12.43 23.71 -7.04
CA ALA A 239 -11.44 24.34 -7.92
C ALA A 239 -10.28 25.05 -7.18
N THR A 240 -9.94 24.61 -5.97
CA THR A 240 -8.81 25.12 -5.19
C THR A 240 -7.70 24.07 -5.06
N PRO A 241 -6.42 24.50 -4.90
CA PRO A 241 -5.34 23.57 -4.57
C PRO A 241 -5.67 22.79 -3.30
N LEU A 242 -5.64 21.46 -3.37
CA LEU A 242 -6.03 20.59 -2.26
C LEU A 242 -5.07 19.41 -2.12
N GLY A 243 -4.74 19.08 -0.87
CA GLY A 243 -3.96 17.91 -0.51
C GLY A 243 -4.83 16.94 0.30
N LEU A 244 -4.81 15.65 -0.04
CA LEU A 244 -5.43 14.62 0.81
C LEU A 244 -4.40 13.80 1.57
N TYR A 245 -4.58 13.74 2.88
CA TYR A 245 -3.82 12.89 3.80
C TYR A 245 -4.73 11.80 4.37
N GLY A 246 -4.25 10.56 4.40
CA GLY A 246 -4.94 9.44 5.05
C GLY A 246 -5.39 8.33 4.09
N ARG A 247 -6.24 7.43 4.56
CA ARG A 247 -6.66 6.24 3.79
C ARG A 247 -8.09 6.40 3.29
N ALA A 248 -8.27 6.20 1.99
CA ALA A 248 -9.58 6.15 1.34
C ALA A 248 -9.52 5.25 0.09
N PRO A 249 -10.67 4.81 -0.43
CA PRO A 249 -10.75 4.08 -1.70
C PRO A 249 -10.24 4.90 -2.89
N ASN A 250 -9.82 4.21 -3.95
CA ASN A 250 -9.31 4.82 -5.18
C ASN A 250 -10.32 5.78 -5.83
N TRP A 251 -11.61 5.46 -5.79
CA TRP A 251 -12.68 6.28 -6.34
C TRP A 251 -12.82 7.62 -5.61
N LEU A 252 -12.56 7.68 -4.30
CA LEU A 252 -12.61 8.93 -3.54
C LEU A 252 -11.45 9.84 -3.96
N TYR A 253 -10.24 9.28 -4.05
CA TYR A 253 -9.08 10.00 -4.56
C TYR A 253 -9.32 10.53 -5.98
N ALA A 254 -9.86 9.68 -6.86
CA ALA A 254 -10.19 10.09 -8.24
C ALA A 254 -11.23 11.21 -8.29
N THR A 255 -12.32 11.11 -7.52
CA THR A 255 -13.37 12.14 -7.45
C THR A 255 -12.82 13.47 -6.97
N VAL A 256 -12.02 13.49 -5.89
CA VAL A 256 -11.47 14.75 -5.37
C VAL A 256 -10.44 15.35 -6.33
N ALA A 257 -9.58 14.53 -6.95
CA ALA A 257 -8.65 15.03 -7.96
C ALA A 257 -9.38 15.69 -9.15
N LEU A 258 -10.53 15.15 -9.53
CA LEU A 258 -11.37 15.73 -10.58
C LEU A 258 -12.05 17.04 -10.15
N PHE A 259 -12.46 17.12 -8.88
CA PHE A 259 -13.14 18.27 -8.28
C PHE A 259 -12.24 19.50 -8.07
N THR A 260 -10.93 19.29 -7.90
CA THR A 260 -9.98 20.41 -7.76
C THR A 260 -9.63 21.05 -9.10
N ARG A 261 -9.98 20.45 -10.25
CA ARG A 261 -9.60 21.00 -11.55
C ARG A 261 -10.17 22.43 -11.74
N PRO A 262 -9.39 23.35 -12.36
CA PRO A 262 -8.05 23.17 -12.92
C PRO A 262 -6.90 23.32 -11.91
N ALA A 263 -7.18 23.53 -10.64
CA ALA A 263 -6.17 23.67 -9.59
C ALA A 263 -5.46 22.32 -9.29
N PRO A 264 -4.21 22.37 -8.79
CA PRO A 264 -3.43 21.17 -8.54
C PRO A 264 -3.99 20.34 -7.38
N PHE A 265 -3.94 19.03 -7.55
CA PHE A 265 -4.28 18.04 -6.53
C PHE A 265 -3.01 17.37 -6.02
N TYR A 266 -2.93 17.17 -4.71
CA TYR A 266 -1.87 16.44 -4.05
C TYR A 266 -2.45 15.32 -3.19
N GLN A 267 -1.72 14.22 -3.09
CA GLN A 267 -2.07 13.13 -2.19
C GLN A 267 -0.82 12.63 -1.47
N PHE A 268 -0.98 12.27 -0.21
CA PHE A 268 0.09 11.68 0.57
C PHE A 268 0.15 10.16 0.35
N ASP A 269 1.27 9.65 -0.16
CA ASP A 269 1.62 8.23 -0.17
C ASP A 269 2.74 8.00 0.85
N VAL A 270 2.56 7.07 1.77
CA VAL A 270 3.52 6.80 2.84
C VAL A 270 4.92 6.41 2.36
N ARG A 271 5.05 5.91 1.12
CA ARG A 271 6.35 5.54 0.52
C ARG A 271 7.00 6.70 -0.24
N LEU A 272 6.21 7.66 -0.72
CA LEU A 272 6.66 8.72 -1.64
C LEU A 272 6.55 10.13 -1.04
N GLY A 273 5.82 10.28 0.07
CA GLY A 273 5.41 11.57 0.61
C GLY A 273 4.26 12.18 -0.19
N TRP A 274 4.26 13.50 -0.32
CA TRP A 274 3.25 14.23 -1.10
C TRP A 274 3.55 14.14 -2.60
N VAL A 275 2.62 13.58 -3.35
CA VAL A 275 2.74 13.39 -4.80
C VAL A 275 1.56 14.01 -5.55
N THR A 276 1.75 14.27 -6.83
CA THR A 276 0.72 14.76 -7.75
C THR A 276 0.29 13.65 -8.70
N PRO A 277 -0.93 13.70 -9.26
CA PRO A 277 -1.30 12.79 -10.35
C PRO A 277 -0.31 12.88 -11.53
N PRO A 278 0.17 11.75 -12.09
CA PRO A 278 1.03 11.78 -13.25
C PRO A 278 0.24 12.26 -14.48
N THR A 279 0.90 12.99 -15.37
CA THR A 279 0.33 13.35 -16.66
C THR A 279 0.49 12.17 -17.62
N LEU A 280 -0.62 11.62 -18.12
CA LEU A 280 -0.63 10.50 -19.05
C LEU A 280 -0.88 11.00 -20.48
N ARG A 281 -0.47 10.21 -21.47
CA ARG A 281 -0.64 10.51 -22.89
C ARG A 281 -1.61 9.55 -23.55
N LEU A 282 -2.57 10.09 -24.30
CA LEU A 282 -3.46 9.28 -25.14
C LEU A 282 -2.69 8.74 -26.34
N ALA A 283 -2.29 7.48 -26.27
CA ALA A 283 -1.63 6.74 -27.33
C ALA A 283 -1.76 5.24 -27.06
N PRO A 284 -1.83 4.38 -28.09
CA PRO A 284 -1.75 2.94 -27.89
C PRO A 284 -0.46 2.59 -27.13
N PRO A 285 -0.52 1.87 -25.99
CA PRO A 285 0.69 1.45 -25.29
C PRO A 285 1.49 0.47 -26.15
N THR A 286 2.81 0.56 -26.07
CA THR A 286 3.70 -0.42 -26.72
C THR A 286 3.61 -1.77 -25.98
N PRO A 287 3.93 -2.91 -26.63
CA PRO A 287 3.89 -4.22 -25.98
C PRO A 287 4.77 -4.32 -24.71
N ASP A 288 5.87 -3.56 -24.66
CA ASP A 288 6.81 -3.53 -23.53
C ASP A 288 6.54 -2.37 -22.56
N ALA A 289 5.44 -1.62 -22.73
CA ALA A 289 5.10 -0.52 -21.83
C ALA A 289 4.85 -1.03 -20.39
N PRO A 290 5.29 -0.28 -19.36
CA PRO A 290 5.13 -0.70 -17.97
C PRO A 290 3.68 -0.65 -17.49
N LEU A 291 2.82 0.09 -18.20
CA LEU A 291 1.38 0.10 -18.03
C LEU A 291 0.72 -0.48 -19.29
N GLN A 292 0.01 -1.59 -19.10
CA GLN A 292 -0.78 -2.24 -20.15
C GLN A 292 -2.27 -2.01 -19.88
N ALA A 293 -3.06 -1.99 -20.94
CA ALA A 293 -4.51 -1.79 -20.85
C ALA A 293 -5.24 -2.71 -21.84
N ARG A 294 -6.30 -3.36 -21.37
CA ARG A 294 -7.24 -4.13 -22.18
C ARG A 294 -8.55 -3.36 -22.28
N LEU A 295 -8.97 -3.09 -23.50
CA LEU A 295 -10.26 -2.45 -23.80
C LEU A 295 -11.31 -3.54 -23.97
N ILE A 296 -12.39 -3.45 -23.20
CA ILE A 296 -13.52 -4.37 -23.27
C ILE A 296 -14.76 -3.53 -23.59
N PRO A 297 -15.18 -3.47 -24.87
CA PRO A 297 -16.34 -2.70 -25.27
C PRO A 297 -17.65 -3.23 -24.65
N ARG A 298 -18.54 -2.32 -24.28
CA ARG A 298 -19.93 -2.55 -23.87
C ARG A 298 -20.88 -1.66 -24.66
N ASP A 299 -22.17 -1.86 -24.43
CA ASP A 299 -23.22 -1.16 -25.15
C ASP A 299 -23.20 0.34 -24.82
N ASP A 300 -23.18 0.70 -23.53
CA ASP A 300 -23.21 2.09 -23.04
C ASP A 300 -21.84 2.64 -22.58
N HIS A 301 -20.83 1.78 -22.43
CA HIS A 301 -19.51 2.17 -21.93
C HIS A 301 -18.36 1.34 -22.51
N THR A 302 -17.12 1.75 -22.19
CA THR A 302 -15.92 0.93 -22.40
C THR A 302 -15.29 0.61 -21.06
N TRP A 303 -15.02 -0.67 -20.82
CA TRP A 303 -14.29 -1.11 -19.64
C TRP A 303 -12.80 -1.17 -19.94
N LEU A 304 -12.01 -0.36 -19.24
CA LEU A 304 -10.56 -0.31 -19.35
C LEU A 304 -9.93 -1.04 -18.17
N GLU A 305 -9.37 -2.21 -18.45
CA GLU A 305 -8.65 -3.00 -17.46
C GLU A 305 -7.15 -2.80 -17.58
N PHE A 306 -6.56 -2.20 -16.55
CA PHE A 306 -5.13 -1.90 -16.49
C PHE A 306 -4.34 -2.92 -15.69
N ALA A 307 -3.11 -3.17 -16.14
CA ALA A 307 -2.15 -4.04 -15.46
C ALA A 307 -0.73 -3.44 -15.51
N VAL A 308 0.07 -3.75 -14.49
CA VAL A 308 1.51 -3.45 -14.44
C VAL A 308 2.27 -4.79 -14.53
N PRO A 309 2.69 -5.22 -15.74
CA PRO A 309 3.25 -6.56 -15.95
C PRO A 309 4.56 -6.77 -15.20
N SER A 310 5.41 -5.75 -15.16
CA SER A 310 6.69 -5.72 -14.45
C SER A 310 6.54 -5.70 -12.93
N ALA A 311 5.31 -5.85 -12.41
CA ALA A 311 4.92 -5.81 -11.00
C ALA A 311 5.11 -4.49 -10.27
N TYR A 312 5.93 -3.64 -10.84
CA TYR A 312 6.42 -2.42 -10.28
C TYR A 312 6.40 -1.35 -11.36
N LEU A 313 5.87 -0.19 -10.98
CA LEU A 313 5.87 1.02 -11.77
C LEU A 313 6.33 2.13 -10.84
N ASP A 314 7.43 2.79 -11.21
CA ASP A 314 7.92 3.95 -10.48
C ASP A 314 7.01 5.15 -10.69
N TYR A 315 6.85 5.94 -9.63
CA TYR A 315 6.13 7.19 -9.71
C TYR A 315 6.86 8.20 -10.61
N ASP A 316 8.19 8.25 -10.52
CA ASP A 316 8.99 9.18 -11.31
C ASP A 316 8.97 8.83 -12.82
N ASP A 317 8.79 7.54 -13.14
CA ASP A 317 8.64 7.04 -14.51
C ASP A 317 7.18 7.09 -15.02
N ALA A 318 6.22 7.45 -14.17
CA ALA A 318 4.81 7.47 -14.55
C ALA A 318 4.44 8.65 -15.46
N GLY A 319 5.27 9.68 -15.51
CA GLY A 319 5.10 10.83 -16.39
C GLY A 319 5.16 10.44 -17.86
N GLY A 320 4.11 10.78 -18.61
CA GLY A 320 4.04 10.56 -20.05
C GLY A 320 3.68 9.14 -20.47
N LEU A 321 3.32 8.25 -19.54
CA LEU A 321 2.85 6.90 -19.87
C LEU A 321 1.69 6.94 -20.88
N ALA A 322 1.77 6.05 -21.86
CA ALA A 322 0.75 5.89 -22.87
C ALA A 322 -0.46 5.14 -22.32
N VAL A 323 -1.65 5.70 -22.51
CA VAL A 323 -2.94 5.06 -22.19
C VAL A 323 -3.82 5.10 -23.44
N PRO A 324 -4.59 4.03 -23.70
CA PRO A 324 -5.26 3.88 -24.98
C PRO A 324 -6.32 4.97 -25.21
N PRO A 325 -6.46 5.48 -26.44
CA PRO A 325 -7.60 6.33 -26.78
C PRO A 325 -8.90 5.53 -26.71
N ILE A 326 -10.01 6.23 -26.47
CA ILE A 326 -11.35 5.67 -26.31
C ILE A 326 -12.35 6.43 -27.18
N PRO A 327 -13.50 5.83 -27.55
CA PRO A 327 -14.62 6.56 -28.12
C PRO A 327 -15.15 7.61 -27.12
N ALA A 328 -15.33 8.85 -27.58
CA ALA A 328 -15.72 9.98 -26.72
C ALA A 328 -17.23 10.03 -26.39
N ASP A 329 -18.03 9.19 -27.04
CA ASP A 329 -19.49 9.16 -26.97
C ASP A 329 -20.04 8.17 -25.93
N LYS A 330 -19.17 7.41 -25.26
CA LYS A 330 -19.55 6.39 -24.29
C LYS A 330 -18.88 6.62 -22.94
N GLY A 331 -19.53 6.15 -21.88
CA GLY A 331 -18.92 6.15 -20.55
C GLY A 331 -17.69 5.26 -20.46
N VAL A 332 -16.94 5.40 -19.37
CA VAL A 332 -15.77 4.55 -19.11
C VAL A 332 -15.77 4.01 -17.70
N VAL A 333 -15.36 2.75 -17.56
CA VAL A 333 -15.03 2.13 -16.29
C VAL A 333 -13.54 1.84 -16.24
N LEU A 334 -12.85 2.36 -15.22
CA LEU A 334 -11.45 2.08 -14.94
C LEU A 334 -11.33 0.92 -13.94
N SER A 335 -10.59 -0.12 -14.27
CA SER A 335 -10.30 -1.24 -13.37
C SER A 335 -8.82 -1.64 -13.41
N GLY A 336 -8.39 -2.41 -12.42
CA GLY A 336 -7.03 -2.93 -12.34
C GLY A 336 -6.44 -2.82 -10.95
N LYS A 337 -5.27 -3.42 -10.74
CA LYS A 337 -4.52 -3.29 -9.49
C LYS A 337 -3.44 -2.23 -9.65
N LEU A 338 -3.81 -0.97 -9.43
CA LEU A 338 -2.95 0.19 -9.60
C LEU A 338 -2.80 1.00 -8.30
N PRO A 339 -1.69 1.74 -8.12
CA PRO A 339 -1.58 2.69 -7.01
C PRO A 339 -2.57 3.85 -7.17
N HIS A 340 -2.97 4.48 -6.05
CA HIS A 340 -3.96 5.56 -6.06
C HIS A 340 -3.54 6.76 -6.92
N TRP A 341 -2.26 7.12 -6.90
CA TRP A 341 -1.75 8.24 -7.71
C TRP A 341 -1.94 7.99 -9.22
N LEU A 342 -1.89 6.73 -9.67
CA LEU A 342 -2.14 6.40 -11.07
C LEU A 342 -3.63 6.47 -11.40
N TYR A 343 -4.50 6.05 -10.48
CA TYR A 343 -5.95 6.22 -10.62
C TYR A 343 -6.35 7.70 -10.76
N THR A 344 -5.74 8.60 -9.99
CA THR A 344 -6.00 10.04 -10.14
C THR A 344 -5.51 10.56 -11.48
N GLY A 345 -4.36 10.09 -11.97
CA GLY A 345 -3.87 10.45 -13.31
C GLY A 345 -4.81 9.97 -14.42
N LEU A 346 -5.23 8.70 -14.35
CA LEU A 346 -6.20 8.11 -15.29
C LEU A 346 -7.52 8.87 -15.28
N ALA A 347 -8.04 9.21 -14.09
CA ALA A 347 -9.29 9.95 -13.98
C ALA A 347 -9.19 11.33 -14.64
N LEU A 348 -8.12 12.07 -14.37
CA LEU A 348 -7.87 13.38 -14.97
C LEU A 348 -7.68 13.31 -16.49
N THR A 349 -7.09 12.22 -17.01
CA THR A 349 -6.90 12.01 -18.45
C THR A 349 -8.20 11.67 -19.15
N TYR A 350 -9.04 10.80 -18.59
CA TYR A 350 -10.22 10.28 -19.28
C TYR A 350 -11.51 11.09 -19.04
N ALA A 351 -11.72 11.67 -17.86
CA ALA A 351 -12.95 12.41 -17.56
C ALA A 351 -13.29 13.54 -18.56
N PRO A 352 -12.35 14.35 -19.08
CA PRO A 352 -12.69 15.36 -20.10
C PRO A 352 -13.19 14.79 -21.43
N LEU A 353 -13.01 13.49 -21.69
CA LEU A 353 -13.26 12.86 -22.99
C LEU A 353 -14.59 12.11 -23.05
N VAL A 354 -15.27 11.92 -21.91
CA VAL A 354 -16.41 11.00 -21.79
C VAL A 354 -17.59 11.66 -21.10
N PRO A 355 -18.84 11.21 -21.36
CA PRO A 355 -20.02 11.68 -20.66
C PRO A 355 -19.99 11.36 -19.16
N TRP A 356 -19.43 10.22 -18.77
CA TRP A 356 -19.24 9.86 -17.37
C TRP A 356 -18.06 8.89 -17.20
N LEU A 357 -17.47 8.89 -16.01
CA LEU A 357 -16.35 8.03 -15.65
C LEU A 357 -16.63 7.34 -14.32
N ALA A 358 -16.36 6.04 -14.25
CA ALA A 358 -16.46 5.24 -13.04
C ALA A 358 -15.18 4.47 -12.74
N VAL A 359 -14.97 4.14 -11.46
CA VAL A 359 -13.84 3.35 -10.98
C VAL A 359 -14.35 2.06 -10.33
N TYR A 360 -13.91 0.91 -10.84
CA TYR A 360 -14.29 -0.39 -10.30
C TYR A 360 -13.67 -0.67 -8.93
N GLN A 361 -14.50 -1.07 -7.97
CA GLN A 361 -14.10 -1.46 -6.63
C GLN A 361 -14.59 -2.89 -6.33
N PRO A 362 -13.71 -3.92 -6.37
CA PRO A 362 -14.09 -5.31 -6.15
C PRO A 362 -14.84 -5.56 -4.84
N GLN A 363 -14.46 -4.88 -3.75
CA GLN A 363 -15.10 -5.00 -2.44
C GLN A 363 -16.57 -4.57 -2.43
N LEU A 364 -16.97 -3.70 -3.36
CA LEU A 364 -18.35 -3.24 -3.49
C LEU A 364 -19.12 -4.03 -4.57
N GLY A 365 -18.43 -4.84 -5.38
CA GLY A 365 -19.03 -5.54 -6.52
C GLY A 365 -19.62 -4.58 -7.57
N CYS A 366 -19.10 -3.36 -7.66
CA CYS A 366 -19.59 -2.33 -8.57
C CYS A 366 -18.49 -1.33 -8.97
N ALA A 367 -18.73 -0.58 -10.04
CA ALA A 367 -17.95 0.61 -10.38
C ALA A 367 -18.65 1.87 -9.92
N VAL A 368 -17.94 2.73 -9.20
CA VAL A 368 -18.46 3.96 -8.60
C VAL A 368 -18.25 5.11 -9.58
N VAL A 369 -19.31 5.82 -9.94
CA VAL A 369 -19.24 7.02 -10.80
C VAL A 369 -18.49 8.13 -10.05
N VAL A 370 -17.36 8.55 -10.58
CA VAL A 370 -16.47 9.58 -10.00
C VAL A 370 -16.57 10.92 -10.72
N TYR A 371 -17.14 10.93 -11.92
CA TYR A 371 -17.40 12.12 -12.73
C TYR A 371 -18.60 11.85 -13.64
N SER A 372 -19.45 12.87 -13.84
CA SER A 372 -20.54 12.83 -14.81
C SER A 372 -20.79 14.23 -15.37
N ALA A 373 -20.91 14.31 -16.70
CA ALA A 373 -21.52 15.41 -17.45
C ALA A 373 -22.87 14.98 -18.06
N ASP A 374 -23.30 13.75 -17.78
CA ASP A 374 -24.57 13.15 -18.20
C ASP A 374 -25.61 13.32 -17.08
N GLU A 375 -26.78 13.87 -17.39
CA GLU A 375 -27.88 14.06 -16.42
C GLU A 375 -28.44 12.72 -15.89
N THR A 376 -28.21 11.62 -16.60
CA THR A 376 -28.72 10.29 -16.21
C THR A 376 -27.85 9.59 -15.16
N ARG A 377 -26.65 10.10 -14.87
CA ARG A 377 -25.71 9.52 -13.90
C ARG A 377 -25.21 10.59 -12.94
N THR A 378 -25.20 10.28 -11.65
CA THR A 378 -24.71 11.17 -10.60
C THR A 378 -23.45 10.61 -9.94
N ILE A 379 -22.62 11.51 -9.41
CA ILE A 379 -21.41 11.11 -8.68
C ILE A 379 -21.83 10.30 -7.45
N GLY A 380 -21.23 9.11 -7.30
CA GLY A 380 -21.60 8.14 -6.26
C GLY A 380 -22.53 7.02 -6.73
N ASP A 381 -23.06 7.07 -7.95
CA ASP A 381 -23.83 5.95 -8.52
C ASP A 381 -22.98 4.69 -8.69
N CYS A 382 -23.61 3.52 -8.54
CA CYS A 382 -22.96 2.21 -8.66
C CYS A 382 -23.36 1.50 -9.96
N ILE A 383 -22.37 1.11 -10.77
CA ILE A 383 -22.55 0.33 -12.00
C ILE A 383 -22.22 -1.14 -11.71
N HIS A 384 -23.18 -2.03 -11.96
CA HIS A 384 -23.06 -3.47 -11.66
C HIS A 384 -22.80 -4.35 -12.89
N ASP A 385 -22.67 -3.77 -14.09
CA ASP A 385 -22.36 -4.52 -15.31
C ASP A 385 -20.88 -4.95 -15.34
N LEU A 386 -20.56 -6.00 -14.58
CA LEU A 386 -19.21 -6.52 -14.45
C LEU A 386 -18.83 -7.40 -15.66
N PRO A 387 -17.58 -7.33 -16.14
CA PRO A 387 -17.12 -8.26 -17.16
C PRO A 387 -17.19 -9.72 -16.67
N GLN A 388 -17.76 -10.58 -17.51
CA GLN A 388 -17.80 -12.04 -17.30
C GLN A 388 -16.41 -12.65 -17.26
#